data_AF-A0A4P7JJQ7-F1
#
_entry.id   AF-A0A4P7JJQ7-F1
#
_cell.length_a   1.000
_cell.length_b   1.000
_cell.length_c   1.000
_cell.angle_alpha   90.00
_cell.angle_beta   90.00
_cell.angle_gamma   90.00
#
_symmetry.space_group_name_H-M   'P 1'
#
loop_
_entity.id
_entity.type
_entity.pdbx_description
1 polymer ?
#
loop_
_entity_poly.entity_id
_entity_poly.type
_entity_poly.pdbx_seq_one_letter_code
_entity_poly.pdbx_strand_id
1 'polypeptide(L)' 'MKSDNVRNVTVIYFDSETLELNHHVGDFPTLEQGRVVLSEAFKKGKSIIAVCEGDNQPLELEYAS' A
#
# COMPACT_ATOMS: atom_id res chain seq x y z
N MET A 1 -4.41 -16.10 21.79
CA MET A 1 -3.26 -16.11 20.88
C MET A 1 -3.54 -15.08 19.80
N LYS A 2 -2.76 -14.00 19.69
CA LYS A 2 -2.84 -13.12 18.54
C LYS A 2 -2.17 -13.86 17.39
N SER A 3 -2.95 -14.32 16.42
CA SER A 3 -2.40 -14.71 15.13
C SER A 3 -2.04 -13.42 14.43
N ASP A 4 -0.78 -13.00 14.51
CA ASP A 4 -0.27 -11.87 13.74
C ASP A 4 -0.19 -12.31 12.26
N ASN A 5 -1.36 -12.42 11.63
CA ASN A 5 -1.47 -12.75 10.22
C ASN A 5 -0.91 -11.57 9.44
N VAL A 6 0.23 -11.76 8.81
CA VAL A 6 0.80 -10.81 7.85
C VAL A 6 0.28 -11.10 6.45
N ARG A 7 0.05 -10.05 5.68
CA ARG A 7 -0.25 -10.15 4.25
C ARG A 7 0.72 -9.30 3.46
N ASN A 8 1.19 -9.87 2.37
CA ASN A 8 1.89 -9.14 1.33
C ASN A 8 0.88 -8.27 0.58
N VAL A 9 1.12 -6.96 0.53
CA VAL A 9 0.23 -6.00 -0.14
C VAL A 9 1.03 -4.93 -0.86
N THR A 10 0.37 -4.30 -1.83
CA THR A 10 0.82 -3.08 -2.49
C THR A 10 -0.01 -1.90 -2.00
N VAL A 11 0.66 -0.90 -1.42
CA VAL A 11 0.04 0.35 -0.98
C VAL A 11 0.32 1.43 -2.00
N ILE A 12 -0.73 2.03 -2.55
CA ILE A 12 -0.66 3.17 -3.49
C ILE A 12 -0.98 4.44 -2.71
N TYR A 13 -0.15 5.46 -2.82
CA TYR A 13 -0.29 6.71 -2.08
C TYR A 13 0.28 7.91 -2.83
N PHE A 14 -0.21 9.11 -2.52
CA PHE A 14 0.49 10.34 -2.87
C PHE A 14 1.49 10.71 -1.77
N ASP A 15 2.69 11.13 -2.17
CA ASP A 15 3.57 11.86 -1.27
C ASP A 15 2.96 13.24 -0.97
N SER A 16 2.86 13.60 0.30
CA SER A 16 2.18 14.83 0.71
C SER A 16 2.95 16.11 0.38
N GLU A 17 4.25 16.01 0.12
CA GLU A 17 5.11 17.15 -0.18
C GLU A 17 5.30 17.31 -1.70
N THR A 18 5.53 16.21 -2.42
CA THR A 18 5.81 16.25 -3.87
C THR A 18 4.57 16.08 -4.75
N LEU A 19 3.46 15.60 -4.19
CA LEU A 19 2.25 15.18 -4.90
C LEU A 19 2.48 14.06 -5.93
N GLU A 20 3.61 13.36 -5.85
CA GLU A 20 3.92 12.22 -6.71
C GLU A 20 3.12 10.98 -6.27
N LEU A 21 2.58 10.26 -7.26
CA LEU A 21 1.92 8.99 -7.04
C LEU A 21 2.98 7.88 -6.91
N ASN A 22 3.01 7.22 -5.77
CA ASN A 22 3.97 6.19 -5.44
C ASN A 22 3.26 4.88 -5.05
N HIS A 23 3.97 3.76 -5.19
CA HIS A 23 3.56 2.47 -4.63
C HIS A 23 4.62 1.88 -3.71
N HIS A 24 4.19 1.07 -2.75
CA HIS A 24 5.07 0.32 -1.87
C HIS A 24 4.54 -1.10 -1.68
N VAL A 25 5.38 -2.08 -2.00
CA VAL A 25 5.09 -3.50 -1.76
C VAL A 25 5.73 -3.92 -0.45
N GLY A 26 4.97 -4.56 0.43
CA GLY A 26 5.49 -5.03 1.71
C GLY A 26 4.52 -5.92 2.47
N ASP A 27 5.02 -6.53 3.54
CA ASP A 27 4.23 -7.36 4.44
C ASP A 27 3.71 -6.52 5.61
N PHE A 28 2.39 -6.56 5.81
CA PHE A 28 1.73 -5.78 6.84
C PHE A 28 0.85 -6.66 7.73
N PRO A 29 0.78 -6.38 9.04
CA PRO A 29 -0.10 -7.11 9.94
C PRO A 29 -1.56 -6.89 9.57
N THR A 30 -2.39 -7.91 9.81
CA THR A 30 -3.83 -7.87 9.59
C THR A 30 -4.62 -8.09 10.86
N LEU A 31 -5.77 -7.43 10.97
CA LEU A 31 -6.75 -7.68 12.02
C LEU A 31 -7.60 -8.91 11.69
N GLU A 32 -8.35 -9.39 12.69
CA GLU A 32 -9.44 -10.32 12.45
C GLU A 32 -10.37 -9.72 11.38
N GLN A 33 -10.69 -10.50 10.34
CA GLN A 33 -11.38 -10.09 9.09
C GLN A 33 -10.48 -9.60 7.94
N GLY A 34 -9.16 -9.67 8.06
CA GLY A 34 -8.25 -9.43 6.92
C GLY A 34 -7.99 -7.96 6.60
N ARG A 35 -8.35 -7.04 7.49
CA ARG A 35 -8.01 -5.62 7.34
C ARG A 35 -6.51 -5.42 7.59
N VAL A 36 -5.83 -4.82 6.63
CA VAL A 36 -4.40 -4.48 6.74
C VAL A 36 -4.21 -3.29 7.68
N VAL A 37 -3.21 -3.37 8.55
CA VAL A 37 -2.84 -2.31 9.49
C VAL A 37 -1.58 -1.62 9.00
N LEU A 38 -1.73 -0.39 8.52
CA LEU A 38 -0.60 0.50 8.21
C LEU A 38 -0.26 1.31 9.46
N SER A 39 1.00 1.25 9.90
CA SER A 39 1.46 2.00 11.08
C SER A 39 1.39 3.51 10.83
N GLU A 40 1.24 4.32 11.90
CA GLU A 40 1.29 5.78 11.77
C GLU A 40 2.62 6.26 11.18
N ALA A 41 3.71 5.59 11.53
CA ALA A 41 5.03 5.88 10.97
C ALA A 41 5.07 5.65 9.46
N PHE A 42 4.43 4.57 8.96
CA PHE A 42 4.32 4.32 7.53
C PHE A 42 3.47 5.40 6.83
N LYS A 43 2.30 5.71 7.39
CA LYS A 43 1.35 6.70 6.83
C LYS A 43 1.85 8.14 6.85
N LYS A 44 2.85 8.46 7.69
CA LYS A 44 3.40 9.81 7.77
C LYS A 44 3.93 10.25 6.40
N GLY A 45 3.48 11.44 5.96
CA GLY A 45 3.83 12.00 4.66
C GLY A 45 3.12 11.35 3.47
N LYS A 46 2.13 10.46 3.71
CA LYS A 46 1.46 9.68 2.66
C LYS A 46 -0.05 9.82 2.75
N SER A 47 -0.65 10.24 1.65
CA SER A 47 -2.10 10.17 1.45
C SER A 47 -2.43 8.83 0.79
N ILE A 48 -2.84 7.84 1.60
CA ILE A 48 -3.12 6.48 1.13
C ILE A 48 -4.36 6.48 0.21
N ILE A 49 -4.20 5.94 -1.00
CA ILE A 49 -5.24 5.88 -2.03
C ILE A 49 -5.85 4.48 -2.11
N ALA A 50 -5.01 3.44 -2.13
CA ALA A 50 -5.45 2.06 -2.22
C ALA A 50 -4.48 1.10 -1.53
N VAL A 51 -5.00 -0.06 -1.12
CA VAL A 51 -4.22 -1.20 -0.65
C VAL A 51 -4.71 -2.43 -1.43
N CYS A 52 -3.82 -3.03 -2.21
CA CYS A 52 -4.09 -4.19 -3.05
C CYS A 52 -3.40 -5.43 -2.48
N GLU A 53 -4.05 -6.60 -2.57
CA GLU A 53 -3.43 -7.85 -2.14
C GLU A 53 -2.31 -8.29 -3.11
N GLY A 54 -1.18 -8.72 -2.55
CA GLY A 54 -0.02 -9.19 -3.29
C GLY A 54 0.89 -8.07 -3.84
N ASP A 55 1.91 -8.52 -4.57
CA ASP A 55 2.87 -7.70 -5.29
C ASP A 55 2.28 -7.24 -6.62
N ASN A 56 1.90 -5.96 -6.69
CA ASN A 56 1.32 -5.33 -7.85
C ASN A 56 2.24 -4.21 -8.31
N GLN A 57 2.84 -4.39 -9.48
CA GLN A 57 3.62 -3.35 -10.13
C GLN A 57 2.72 -2.53 -11.07
N PRO A 58 2.69 -1.19 -10.95
CA PRO A 58 2.04 -0.35 -11.96
C PRO A 58 2.69 -0.59 -13.33
N LEU A 59 1.85 -0.80 -14.36
CA LEU A 59 2.32 -0.97 -15.73
C LEU A 59 2.24 0.37 -16.48
N GLU A 60 3.22 0.63 -17.32
CA GLU A 60 3.15 1.74 -18.27
C GLU A 60 2.08 1.45 -19.33
N LEU A 61 1.28 2.46 -19.65
CA LEU A 61 0.33 2.40 -20.74
C LEU A 61 0.95 3.04 -21.99
N GLU A 62 0.86 2.36 -23.12
CA GLU A 62 1.13 2.97 -24.41
C GLU A 62 -0.07 3.85 -24.78
N TYR A 63 0.16 5.16 -24.93
CA TYR A 63 -0.82 6.04 -25.54
C TYR A 63 -0.71 5.91 -27.06
N ALA A 64 -1.82 5.66 -27.75
CA ALA A 64 -1.83 5.71 -29.20
C ALA A 64 -1.37 7.11 -29.66
N SER A 65 -0.29 7.12 -30.45
CA SER A 65 0.30 8.31 -31.07
C SER A 65 -0.62 8.99 -32.07
#